data_AF-A0A3D4UGU7-F1
#
_entry.id   AF-A0A3D4UGU7-F1
#
_cell.length_a   1.000
_cell.length_b   1.000
_cell.length_c   1.000
_cell.angle_alpha   90.00
_cell.angle_beta   90.00
_cell.angle_gamma   90.00
#
_symmetry.space_group_name_H-M   'P 1'
#
loop_
_entity.id
_entity.type
_entity.pdbx_description
1 polymer ?
#
loop_
_entity_poly.entity_id
_entity_poly.type
_entity_poly.pdbx_seq_one_letter_code
_entity_poly.pdbx_strand_id
1 'polypeptide(L)'
;MEFERFSSEVDLRRRRDSDFVDRLIRRADWLQGQDRELVLAMFDRSMSAAAISRMTGIPARQIRKRLRQLVTRLNDPRVAYVVAHHNSWNPTMKAIGQELFVHGRTMREVCQDLGLSLHCVRKNRDAIEAMALAQQHRARPSRTWRRTERGGA
;
A
#
# COMPACT_ATOMS: atom_id res chain seq x y z
N MET A 1 11.49 15.62 25.21
CA MET A 1 11.91 14.22 25.06
C MET A 1 10.72 13.40 25.55
N GLU A 2 9.74 13.14 24.69
CA GLU A 2 8.48 12.48 25.09
C GLU A 2 7.91 11.68 23.91
N PHE A 3 8.16 10.37 23.92
CA PHE A 3 7.31 9.36 23.29
C PHE A 3 7.31 8.09 24.16
N GLU A 4 7.30 8.27 25.49
CA GLU A 4 6.87 7.23 26.42
C GLU A 4 5.36 7.35 26.60
N ARG A 5 4.59 6.50 25.91
CA ARG A 5 3.27 5.98 26.33
C ARG A 5 2.67 5.15 25.19
N PHE A 6 3.13 3.90 25.04
CA PHE A 6 2.38 2.87 24.31
C PHE A 6 2.51 1.50 24.99
N SER A 7 2.23 1.48 26.28
CA SER A 7 1.88 0.31 27.08
C SER A 7 1.20 0.87 28.33
N SER A 8 0.09 0.38 28.86
CA SER A 8 -0.56 -0.91 28.73
C SER A 8 -1.90 -0.81 29.45
N GLU A 9 -2.99 -1.12 28.77
CA GLU A 9 -4.25 -1.67 29.27
C GLU A 9 -5.03 -2.05 28.01
N VAL A 10 -5.86 -3.10 28.04
CA VAL A 10 -6.36 -3.82 26.85
C VAL A 10 -7.08 -2.88 25.86
N ASP A 11 -6.30 -2.31 24.95
CA ASP A 11 -6.73 -1.22 24.08
C ASP A 11 -7.17 -1.79 22.73
N LEU A 12 -8.48 -1.81 22.52
CA LEU A 12 -9.08 -2.17 21.24
C LEU A 12 -8.65 -1.19 20.11
N ARG A 13 -8.09 0.00 20.44
CA ARG A 13 -7.43 0.88 19.45
C ARG A 13 -6.08 0.33 19.01
N ARG A 14 -5.30 -0.27 19.94
CA ARG A 14 -4.01 -0.93 19.63
C ARG A 14 -4.18 -2.10 18.65
N ARG A 15 -5.30 -2.82 18.70
CA ARG A 15 -5.61 -3.87 17.69
C ARG A 15 -5.78 -3.30 16.28
N ARG A 16 -6.46 -2.15 16.14
CA ARG A 16 -6.67 -1.50 14.83
C ARG A 16 -5.36 -0.97 14.23
N ASP A 17 -4.48 -0.48 15.10
CA ASP A 17 -3.13 -0.06 14.72
C ASP A 17 -2.24 -1.26 14.37
N SER A 18 -2.34 -2.38 15.10
CA SER A 18 -1.64 -3.63 14.77
C SER A 18 -2.05 -4.15 13.41
N ASP A 19 -3.36 -4.26 13.13
CA ASP A 19 -3.85 -4.73 11.83
C ASP A 19 -3.36 -3.86 10.67
N PHE A 20 -3.24 -2.55 10.90
CA PHE A 20 -2.71 -1.61 9.91
C PHE A 20 -1.21 -1.81 9.68
N VAL A 21 -0.44 -1.93 10.76
CA VAL A 21 1.00 -2.18 10.73
C VAL A 21 1.29 -3.53 10.06
N ASP A 22 0.58 -4.59 10.43
CA ASP A 22 0.75 -5.93 9.86
C ASP A 22 0.40 -5.95 8.36
N ARG A 23 -0.60 -5.16 7.94
CA ARG A 23 -0.90 -5.00 6.51
C ARG A 23 0.22 -4.25 5.79
N LEU A 24 0.77 -3.20 6.38
CA LEU A 24 1.88 -2.45 5.80
C LEU A 24 3.13 -3.32 5.67
N ILE A 25 3.51 -4.05 6.73
CA ILE A 25 4.68 -4.94 6.74
C ILE A 25 4.54 -6.01 5.64
N ARG A 26 3.39 -6.71 5.58
CA ARG A 26 3.14 -7.71 4.52
C ARG A 26 3.19 -7.12 3.11
N ARG A 27 2.75 -5.88 2.91
CA ARG A 27 2.86 -5.20 1.62
C ARG A 27 4.26 -4.66 1.36
N ALA A 28 5.06 -4.41 2.39
CA ALA A 28 6.44 -3.97 2.27
C ALA A 28 7.35 -5.06 1.68
N ASP A 29 7.00 -6.34 1.82
CA ASP A 29 7.70 -7.44 1.15
C ASP A 29 7.66 -7.37 -0.39
N TRP A 30 6.74 -6.57 -0.92
CA TRP A 30 6.64 -6.29 -2.35
C TRP A 30 7.49 -5.10 -2.79
N LEU A 31 8.00 -4.30 -1.84
CA LEU A 31 8.95 -3.24 -2.13
C LEU A 31 10.36 -3.82 -2.29
N GLN A 32 11.20 -3.13 -3.05
CA GLN A 32 12.60 -3.51 -3.25
C GLN A 32 13.54 -2.54 -2.55
N GLY A 33 14.71 -3.05 -2.18
CA GLY A 33 15.85 -2.27 -1.71
C GLY A 33 15.52 -1.33 -0.54
N GLN A 34 15.93 -0.08 -0.68
CA GLN A 34 15.84 0.93 0.38
C GLN A 34 14.40 1.24 0.82
N ASP A 35 13.41 1.10 -0.08
CA ASP A 35 12.01 1.39 0.25
C ASP A 35 11.46 0.36 1.26
N ARG A 36 11.77 -0.92 1.04
CA ARG A 36 11.41 -2.00 1.96
C ARG A 36 12.06 -1.81 3.32
N GLU A 37 13.37 -1.58 3.34
CA GLU A 37 14.12 -1.40 4.58
C GLU A 37 13.63 -0.19 5.38
N LEU A 38 13.24 0.89 4.71
CA LEU A 38 12.71 2.08 5.36
C LEU A 38 11.37 1.80 6.06
N VAL A 39 10.48 1.04 5.41
CA VAL A 39 9.18 0.65 5.99
C VAL A 39 9.39 -0.30 7.16
N LEU A 40 10.23 -1.33 7.01
CA LEU A 40 10.54 -2.28 8.09
C LEU A 40 11.26 -1.61 9.28
N ALA A 41 12.21 -0.71 9.03
CA ALA A 41 12.87 0.06 10.09
C ALA A 41 11.85 0.82 10.96
N MET A 42 10.88 1.49 10.33
CA MET A 42 9.89 2.27 11.06
C MET A 42 8.84 1.39 11.75
N PHE A 43 8.25 0.44 11.02
CA PHE A 43 7.01 -0.23 11.45
C PHE A 43 7.24 -1.58 12.13
N ASP A 44 8.31 -2.30 11.77
CA ASP A 44 8.67 -3.58 12.39
C ASP A 44 9.65 -3.36 13.55
N ARG A 45 10.71 -2.59 13.30
CA ARG A 45 11.78 -2.30 14.29
C ARG A 45 11.49 -1.09 15.17
N SER A 46 10.34 -0.43 15.02
CA SER A 46 9.92 0.75 15.81
C SER A 46 10.94 1.90 15.84
N MET A 47 11.76 2.05 14.80
CA MET A 47 12.79 3.09 14.75
C MET A 47 12.19 4.44 14.40
N SER A 48 12.63 5.49 15.10
CA SER A 48 12.24 6.86 14.73
C SER A 48 12.95 7.32 13.44
N ALA A 49 12.33 8.25 12.71
CA ALA A 49 12.95 8.88 11.53
C ALA A 49 14.31 9.55 11.85
N ALA A 50 14.51 10.01 13.10
CA ALA A 50 15.79 10.55 13.55
C ALA A 50 16.85 9.45 13.73
N ALA A 51 16.47 8.29 14.26
CA ALA A 51 17.36 7.13 14.36
C ALA A 51 17.79 6.64 12.97
N ILE A 52 16.83 6.47 12.05
CA ILE A 52 17.11 6.08 10.66
C ILE A 52 18.01 7.12 9.96
N SER A 53 17.77 8.41 10.22
CA SER A 53 18.59 9.50 9.68
C SER A 53 20.06 9.39 10.09
N ARG A 54 20.32 9.13 11.38
CA ARG A 54 21.70 8.95 11.89
C ARG A 54 22.39 7.73 11.27
N MET A 55 21.66 6.64 11.02
CA MET A 55 22.23 5.41 10.46
C MET A 55 22.51 5.50 8.95
N THR A 56 21.67 6.23 8.21
CA THR A 56 21.73 6.28 6.74
C THR A 56 22.38 7.55 6.20
N GLY A 57 22.58 8.57 7.03
CA GLY A 57 23.00 9.91 6.61
C GLY A 57 21.91 10.71 5.87
N ILE A 58 20.72 10.14 5.64
CA ILE A 58 19.62 10.83 4.95
C ILE A 58 18.91 11.76 5.95
N PRO A 59 18.62 13.02 5.62
CA PRO A 59 17.91 13.93 6.52
C PRO A 59 16.54 13.38 6.93
N ALA A 60 16.21 13.46 8.23
CA ALA A 60 14.94 12.97 8.78
C ALA A 60 13.68 13.57 8.10
N ARG A 61 13.78 14.78 7.52
CA ARG A 61 12.69 15.40 6.72
C ARG A 61 12.44 14.62 5.42
N GLN A 62 13.50 14.20 4.73
CA GLN A 62 13.38 13.42 3.50
C GLN A 62 12.84 12.01 3.81
N ILE A 63 13.31 11.38 4.88
CA ILE A 63 12.78 10.10 5.37
C ILE A 63 11.26 10.18 5.60
N ARG A 64 10.79 11.18 6.35
CA ARG A 64 9.34 11.36 6.60
C ARG A 64 8.55 11.59 5.31
N LYS A 65 9.08 12.40 4.38
CA LYS A 65 8.44 12.65 3.08
C LYS A 65 8.31 11.35 2.28
N ARG A 66 9.40 10.59 2.16
CA ARG A 66 9.44 9.30 1.45
C ARG A 66 8.52 8.28 2.10
N LEU A 67 8.59 8.14 3.43
CA LEU A 67 7.73 7.23 4.18
C LEU A 67 6.25 7.55 3.99
N ARG A 68 5.86 8.83 3.99
CA ARG A 68 4.48 9.23 3.71
C ARG A 68 4.03 8.78 2.32
N GLN A 69 4.87 8.96 1.30
CA GLN A 69 4.58 8.51 -0.06
C GLN A 69 4.44 6.98 -0.14
N LEU A 70 5.34 6.24 0.52
CA LEU A 70 5.28 4.78 0.60
C LEU A 70 4.02 4.29 1.30
N VAL A 71 3.67 4.87 2.45
CA VAL A 71 2.46 4.49 3.20
C VAL A 71 1.20 4.80 2.39
N THR A 72 1.13 5.96 1.73
CA THR A 72 0.00 6.28 0.84
C THR A 72 -0.09 5.27 -0.31
N ARG A 73 1.03 4.93 -0.96
CA ARG A 73 1.08 3.96 -2.06
C ARG A 73 0.70 2.55 -1.60
N LEU A 74 1.29 2.06 -0.51
CA LEU A 74 0.99 0.73 0.03
C LEU A 74 -0.46 0.60 0.48
N ASN A 75 -1.14 1.70 0.83
CA ASN A 75 -2.56 1.71 1.17
C ASN A 75 -3.48 1.90 -0.04
N ASP A 76 -2.93 2.14 -1.24
CA ASP A 76 -3.73 2.25 -2.45
C ASP A 76 -4.47 0.91 -2.71
N PRO A 77 -5.80 0.94 -2.93
CA PRO A 77 -6.58 -0.25 -3.23
C PRO A 77 -6.07 -1.05 -4.44
N ARG A 78 -5.43 -0.39 -5.42
CA ARG A 78 -4.83 -1.05 -6.59
C ARG A 78 -3.63 -1.90 -6.19
N VAL A 79 -2.79 -1.42 -5.26
CA VAL A 79 -1.68 -2.21 -4.69
C VAL A 79 -2.23 -3.43 -3.95
N ALA A 80 -3.26 -3.23 -3.13
CA ALA A 80 -3.91 -4.34 -2.43
C ALA A 80 -4.43 -5.40 -3.41
N TYR A 81 -5.04 -4.97 -4.51
CA TYR A 81 -5.58 -5.85 -5.53
C TYR A 81 -4.48 -6.64 -6.26
N VAL A 82 -3.42 -5.95 -6.69
CA VAL A 82 -2.25 -6.57 -7.33
C VAL A 82 -1.63 -7.62 -6.41
N VAL A 83 -1.31 -7.27 -5.16
CA VAL A 83 -0.70 -8.19 -4.19
C VAL A 83 -1.57 -9.44 -3.98
N ALA A 84 -2.88 -9.28 -3.90
CA ALA A 84 -3.79 -10.41 -3.67
C ALA A 84 -3.98 -11.34 -4.88
N HIS A 85 -3.89 -10.82 -6.12
CA HIS A 85 -4.29 -11.57 -7.33
C HIS A 85 -3.15 -11.86 -8.31
N HIS A 86 -1.96 -11.30 -8.11
CA HIS A 86 -0.85 -11.43 -9.07
C HIS A 86 -0.50 -12.88 -9.46
N ASN A 87 -0.75 -13.86 -8.58
CA ASN A 87 -0.45 -15.28 -8.84
C ASN A 87 -1.37 -15.92 -9.88
N SER A 88 -2.57 -15.36 -10.13
CA SER A 88 -3.49 -15.86 -11.16
C SER A 88 -3.32 -15.16 -12.51
N TRP A 89 -2.44 -14.16 -12.60
CA TRP A 89 -2.24 -13.39 -13.81
C TRP A 89 -1.19 -14.01 -14.71
N ASN A 90 -1.29 -13.71 -16.00
CA ASN A 90 -0.19 -13.98 -16.91
C ASN A 90 1.08 -13.18 -16.49
N PRO A 91 2.29 -13.67 -16.83
CA PRO A 91 3.54 -13.06 -16.36
C PRO A 91 3.68 -11.57 -16.73
N THR A 92 3.22 -11.18 -17.91
CA THR A 92 3.29 -9.80 -18.40
C THR A 92 2.44 -8.86 -17.56
N MET A 93 1.19 -9.24 -17.28
CA MET A 93 0.26 -8.47 -16.46
C MET A 93 0.74 -8.38 -15.00
N LYS A 94 1.31 -9.47 -14.48
CA LYS A 94 1.99 -9.51 -13.17
C LYS A 94 3.12 -8.48 -13.10
N ALA A 95 4.05 -8.51 -14.06
CA ALA A 95 5.17 -7.58 -14.10
C ALA A 95 4.71 -6.12 -14.19
N ILE A 96 3.78 -5.81 -15.11
CA ILE A 96 3.23 -4.45 -15.26
C ILE A 96 2.54 -3.99 -13.96
N GLY A 97 1.76 -4.85 -13.32
CA GLY A 97 1.07 -4.54 -12.08
C GLY A 97 2.03 -4.22 -10.93
N GLN A 98 3.11 -4.99 -10.79
CA GLN A 98 4.14 -4.75 -9.80
C GLN A 98 4.88 -3.43 -10.06
N GLU A 99 5.39 -3.22 -11.28
CA GLU A 99 6.19 -2.03 -11.60
C GLU A 99 5.39 -0.73 -11.47
N LEU A 100 4.15 -0.70 -11.97
CA LEU A 100 3.33 0.52 -11.95
C LEU A 100 2.76 0.82 -10.57
N PHE A 101 2.13 -0.15 -9.91
CA PHE A 101 1.37 0.14 -8.69
C PHE A 101 2.21 -0.04 -7.43
N VAL A 102 3.05 -1.07 -7.36
CA VAL A 102 3.87 -1.35 -6.19
C VAL A 102 5.13 -0.50 -6.17
N HIS A 103 5.88 -0.47 -7.28
CA HIS A 103 7.12 0.29 -7.38
C HIS A 103 6.88 1.77 -7.77
N GLY A 104 5.69 2.11 -8.26
CA GLY A 104 5.30 3.48 -8.58
C GLY A 104 6.03 4.04 -9.80
N ARG A 105 6.48 3.16 -10.70
CA ARG A 105 7.17 3.55 -11.92
C ARG A 105 6.20 4.11 -12.95
N THR A 106 6.70 4.95 -13.83
CA THR A 106 5.94 5.49 -14.94
C THR A 106 5.76 4.45 -16.04
N MET A 107 4.69 4.56 -16.84
CA MET A 107 4.48 3.66 -17.98
C MET A 107 5.67 3.66 -18.95
N ARG A 108 6.36 4.80 -19.12
CA ARG A 108 7.52 4.90 -20.01
C ARG A 108 8.69 4.06 -19.52
N GLU A 109 9.02 4.16 -18.24
CA GLU A 109 10.06 3.33 -17.61
C GLU A 109 9.71 1.84 -17.73
N VAL A 110 8.45 1.47 -17.45
CA VAL A 110 8.01 0.08 -17.58
C VAL A 110 8.08 -0.45 -19.02
N CYS A 111 7.74 0.39 -20.01
CA CYS A 111 7.88 0.00 -21.42
C CYS A 111 9.34 -0.29 -21.79
N GLN A 112 10.25 0.59 -21.35
CA GLN A 112 11.68 0.46 -21.62
C GLN A 112 12.25 -0.80 -20.98
N ASP A 113 11.97 -1.01 -19.70
CA ASP A 113 12.53 -2.13 -18.94
C ASP A 113 11.96 -3.49 -19.33
N LEU A 114 10.66 -3.56 -19.65
CA LEU A 114 10.01 -4.83 -20.02
C LEU A 114 10.07 -5.11 -21.53
N GLY A 115 10.59 -4.20 -22.35
CA GLY A 115 10.59 -4.33 -23.82
C GLY A 115 9.19 -4.36 -24.42
N LEU A 116 8.23 -3.66 -23.80
CA LEU A 116 6.83 -3.67 -24.21
C LEU A 116 6.42 -2.36 -24.89
N SER A 117 5.44 -2.43 -25.78
CA SER A 117 4.83 -1.23 -26.35
C SER A 117 3.98 -0.49 -25.32
N LEU A 118 3.92 0.85 -25.45
CA LEU A 118 3.08 1.69 -24.59
C LEU A 118 1.60 1.30 -24.64
N HIS A 119 1.13 0.83 -25.80
CA HIS A 119 -0.24 0.33 -25.95
C HIS A 119 -0.48 -0.92 -25.10
N CYS A 120 0.46 -1.88 -25.10
CA CYS A 120 0.37 -3.09 -24.29
C CYS A 120 0.34 -2.76 -22.79
N VAL A 121 1.23 -1.88 -22.33
CA VAL A 121 1.28 -1.44 -20.92
C VAL A 121 0.00 -0.72 -20.52
N ARG A 122 -0.51 0.19 -21.35
CA ARG A 122 -1.77 0.90 -21.10
C ARG A 122 -2.95 -0.05 -21.01
N LYS A 123 -3.11 -0.96 -21.97
CA LYS A 123 -4.19 -1.96 -21.98
C LYS A 123 -4.22 -2.80 -20.71
N ASN A 124 -3.06 -3.28 -20.26
CA ASN A 124 -2.96 -4.08 -19.03
C ASN A 124 -3.24 -3.24 -17.78
N ARG A 125 -2.71 -2.00 -17.72
CA ARG A 125 -3.00 -1.08 -16.63
C ARG A 125 -4.50 -0.84 -16.48
N ASP A 126 -5.17 -0.51 -17.58
CA ASP A 126 -6.61 -0.20 -17.58
C ASP A 126 -7.43 -1.42 -17.14
N ALA A 127 -7.03 -2.63 -17.57
CA ALA A 127 -7.65 -3.88 -17.11
C ALA A 127 -7.47 -4.09 -15.60
N ILE A 128 -6.28 -3.86 -15.05
CA ILE A 128 -6.01 -3.96 -13.59
C ILE A 128 -6.84 -2.93 -12.82
N GLU A 129 -6.89 -1.68 -13.28
CA GLU A 129 -7.67 -0.62 -12.65
C GLU A 129 -9.18 -0.96 -12.65
N ALA A 130 -9.72 -1.44 -13.76
CA ALA A 130 -11.11 -1.85 -13.86
C ALA A 130 -11.45 -3.00 -12.90
N MET A 131 -10.59 -4.03 -12.82
CA MET A 131 -10.80 -5.15 -11.90
C MET A 131 -10.68 -4.73 -10.42
N ALA A 132 -9.71 -3.88 -10.10
CA ALA A 132 -9.52 -3.35 -8.75
C ALA A 132 -10.72 -2.49 -8.31
N LEU A 133 -11.28 -1.70 -9.22
CA LEU A 133 -12.47 -0.89 -8.98
C LEU A 133 -13.71 -1.78 -8.78
N ALA A 134 -13.92 -2.77 -9.65
CA ALA A 134 -15.03 -3.72 -9.54
C ALA A 134 -15.01 -4.47 -8.19
N GLN A 135 -13.83 -4.89 -7.73
CA GLN A 135 -13.68 -5.54 -6.42
C GLN A 135 -14.03 -4.61 -5.25
N GLN A 136 -13.64 -3.33 -5.32
CA GLN A 136 -14.00 -2.35 -4.30
C GLN A 136 -15.50 -2.10 -4.22
N HIS A 137 -16.19 -2.08 -5.36
CA HIS A 137 -17.65 -1.95 -5.40
C HIS A 137 -18.34 -3.16 -4.79
N ARG A 138 -17.84 -4.38 -5.02
CA ARG A 138 -18.37 -5.61 -4.39
C ARG A 138 -18.14 -5.63 -2.87
N ALA A 139 -17.00 -5.14 -2.41
CA ALA A 139 -16.64 -5.14 -1.00
C ALA A 139 -17.34 -4.05 -0.18
N ARG A 140 -17.92 -3.02 -0.81
CA ARG A 140 -18.71 -2.00 -0.12
C ARG A 140 -20.14 -2.52 0.08
N PRO A 141 -20.56 -2.86 1.31
CA PRO A 141 -21.95 -3.22 1.55
C PRO A 141 -22.83 -2.04 1.14
N SER A 142 -23.81 -2.31 0.28
CA SER A 142 -24.83 -1.34 -0.13
C SER A 142 -25.50 -0.80 1.13
N ARG A 143 -25.23 0.46 1.46
CA ARG A 143 -25.79 1.19 2.63
C ARG A 143 -27.31 1.44 2.53
N THR A 144 -28.03 0.72 1.68
CA THR A 144 -29.37 1.08 1.20
C THR A 144 -30.53 0.37 1.91
N TRP A 145 -30.34 -0.23 3.09
CA TRP A 145 -31.47 -0.82 3.84
C TRP A 145 -31.46 -0.43 5.33
N ARG A 146 -31.56 0.86 5.67
CA ARG A 146 -31.82 1.25 7.06
C ARG A 146 -32.55 2.59 7.19
N ARG A 147 -33.63 2.78 6.41
CA ARG A 147 -34.55 3.92 6.57
C ARG A 147 -35.94 3.60 5.99
N THR A 148 -36.66 2.63 6.55
CA THR A 148 -38.11 2.44 6.28
C THR A 148 -38.91 1.85 7.45
N GLU A 149 -38.37 1.78 8.67
CA GLU A 149 -39.13 1.32 9.84
C GLU A 149 -39.02 2.31 11.00
N ARG A 150 -39.68 3.46 10.86
CA ARG A 150 -40.15 4.32 11.97
C ARG A 150 -41.00 5.46 11.40
N GLY A 151 -42.30 5.23 11.33
CA GLY A 151 -43.27 6.21 10.84
C GLY A 151 -44.65 5.59 10.64
N GLY A 152 -45.11 4.83 11.63
CA GLY A 152 -46.45 4.25 11.67
C GLY A 152 -46.87 4.15 13.13
N ALA A 153 -47.41 5.26 13.64
CA ALA A 153 -48.25 5.36 14.84
C ALA A 153 -49.00 6.69 14.75
#